data_AF-A0A847YH50-F1
#
_entry.id   AF-A0A847YH50-F1
#
_cell.length_a   1.000
_cell.length_b   1.000
_cell.length_c   1.000
_cell.angle_alpha   90.00
_cell.angle_beta   90.00
_cell.angle_gamma   90.00
#
_symmetry.space_group_name_H-M   'P 1'
#
loop_
_entity.id
_entity.type
_entity.pdbx_description
1 polymer ?
#
loop_
_entity_poly.entity_id
_entity_poly.type
_entity_poly.pdbx_seq_one_letter_code
_entity_poly.pdbx_strand_id
1 'polypeptide(L)'
;MLDLRVSPSNGSVRRLVIALDGDQELYRDRLDVNAASARQKFLDELVRRNVIADTARRWWEEQLVAKADEADQEAERAAKNAKPEAMPDWRDASREALGQTPQDVREAAEAMLQSGDLLKRVLADIEAVGVAGERELSLTLYLVGTSRVLDKPLAGILQGPSSSGKSFVLDRVADLFPPEAVLRATALTTNALYYLPPG
;
A
#
# COMPACT_ATOMS: atom_id res chain seq x y z
N MET A 1 -12.51 -6.96 -32.02
CA MET A 1 -12.01 -8.34 -31.79
C MET A 1 -12.15 -8.60 -30.30
N LEU A 2 -12.74 -9.73 -29.93
CA LEU A 2 -13.01 -10.09 -28.54
C LEU A 2 -11.70 -10.47 -27.81
N ASP A 3 -11.51 -9.95 -26.59
CA ASP A 3 -10.32 -10.18 -25.75
C ASP A 3 -10.67 -10.15 -24.25
N LEU A 4 -9.80 -10.72 -23.42
CA LEU A 4 -9.86 -10.66 -21.96
C LEU A 4 -8.66 -9.89 -21.41
N ARG A 5 -8.93 -8.82 -20.65
CA ARG A 5 -7.91 -8.15 -19.84
C ARG A 5 -8.02 -8.60 -18.38
N VAL A 6 -6.90 -9.06 -17.83
CA VAL A 6 -6.79 -9.53 -16.45
C VAL A 6 -5.77 -8.67 -15.71
N SER A 7 -6.12 -8.19 -14.51
CA SER A 7 -5.16 -7.50 -13.65
C SER A 7 -4.20 -8.51 -12.99
N PRO A 8 -2.93 -8.14 -12.72
CA PRO A 8 -2.04 -8.99 -11.92
C PRO A 8 -2.60 -9.25 -10.52
N SER A 9 -2.15 -10.30 -9.83
CA SER A 9 -2.59 -10.55 -8.44
C SER A 9 -2.18 -9.43 -7.52
N ASN A 10 -0.93 -8.97 -7.61
CA ASN A 10 -0.30 -8.07 -6.64
C ASN A 10 -0.55 -8.50 -5.18
N GLY A 11 -0.56 -9.81 -4.92
CA GLY A 11 -0.86 -10.38 -3.59
C GLY A 11 -2.35 -10.53 -3.25
N SER A 12 -3.27 -10.10 -4.12
CA SER A 12 -4.71 -10.36 -4.01
C SER A 12 -5.10 -11.68 -4.68
N VAL A 13 -5.95 -12.45 -3.99
CA VAL A 13 -6.57 -13.68 -4.53
C VAL A 13 -7.58 -13.36 -5.64
N ARG A 14 -8.31 -12.25 -5.53
CA ARG A 14 -9.28 -11.82 -6.55
C ARG A 14 -8.68 -10.77 -7.47
N ARG A 15 -8.82 -10.99 -8.77
CA ARG A 15 -8.32 -10.12 -9.85
C ARG A 15 -9.49 -9.53 -10.62
N LEU A 16 -9.31 -8.32 -11.15
CA LEU A 16 -10.24 -7.73 -12.09
C LEU A 16 -10.08 -8.41 -13.45
N VAL A 17 -11.17 -8.89 -14.02
CA VAL A 17 -11.23 -9.47 -15.35
C VAL A 17 -12.26 -8.70 -16.16
N ILE A 18 -11.88 -8.29 -17.37
CA ILE A 18 -12.71 -7.49 -18.27
C ILE A 18 -12.77 -8.17 -19.63
N ALA A 19 -13.98 -8.44 -20.12
CA ALA A 19 -14.22 -8.87 -21.49
C ALA A 19 -14.48 -7.65 -22.39
N LEU A 20 -13.76 -7.57 -23.51
CA LEU A 20 -13.71 -6.40 -24.38
C LEU A 20 -13.89 -6.81 -25.84
N ASP A 21 -14.67 -6.06 -26.61
CA ASP A 21 -14.64 -6.13 -28.07
C ASP A 21 -14.03 -4.84 -28.63
N GLY A 22 -12.75 -4.90 -29.01
CA GLY A 22 -11.97 -3.69 -29.27
C GLY A 22 -11.83 -2.85 -27.99
N ASP A 23 -12.31 -1.61 -28.03
CA ASP A 23 -12.31 -0.69 -26.87
C ASP A 23 -13.63 -0.73 -26.07
N GLN A 24 -14.63 -1.46 -26.54
CA GLN A 24 -15.91 -1.56 -25.85
C GLN A 24 -15.85 -2.64 -24.76
N GLU A 25 -16.12 -2.24 -23.53
CA GLU A 25 -16.32 -3.17 -22.43
C GLU A 25 -17.69 -3.85 -22.51
N LEU A 26 -17.67 -5.18 -22.52
CA LEU A 26 -18.88 -6.00 -22.57
C LEU A 26 -19.27 -6.50 -21.18
N TYR A 27 -18.28 -6.82 -20.34
CA TYR A 27 -18.49 -7.31 -18.98
C TYR A 27 -17.21 -7.18 -18.14
N ARG A 28 -17.39 -6.99 -16.82
CA ARG A 28 -16.29 -7.04 -15.84
C ARG A 28 -16.73 -7.73 -14.57
N ASP A 29 -15.80 -8.42 -13.91
CA ASP A 29 -15.98 -8.97 -12.57
C ASP A 29 -14.65 -9.07 -11.81
N ARG A 30 -14.74 -9.26 -10.49
CA ARG A 30 -13.60 -9.60 -9.62
C ARG A 30 -13.71 -11.05 -9.15
N LEU A 31 -12.82 -11.89 -9.65
CA LEU A 31 -12.81 -13.32 -9.34
C LEU A 31 -11.41 -13.85 -9.01
N ASP A 32 -11.38 -14.99 -8.32
CA ASP A 32 -10.19 -15.81 -8.17
C ASP A 32 -10.03 -16.67 -9.44
N VAL A 33 -9.06 -16.34 -10.29
CA VAL A 33 -8.81 -17.06 -11.56
C VAL A 33 -8.28 -18.48 -11.30
N ASN A 34 -7.69 -18.75 -10.14
CA ASN A 34 -7.20 -20.08 -9.79
C ASN A 34 -8.34 -21.03 -9.38
N ALA A 35 -9.48 -20.49 -8.92
CA ALA A 35 -10.64 -21.27 -8.55
C ALA A 35 -11.49 -21.65 -9.79
N ALA A 36 -11.55 -22.95 -10.12
CA ALA A 36 -12.32 -23.46 -11.26
C ALA A 36 -13.80 -23.06 -11.23
N SER A 37 -14.43 -23.10 -10.06
CA SER A 37 -15.82 -22.70 -9.88
C SER A 37 -16.05 -21.19 -10.13
N ALA A 38 -15.05 -20.34 -9.87
CA ALA A 38 -15.13 -18.92 -10.13
C ALA A 38 -14.96 -18.62 -11.63
N ARG A 39 -14.02 -19.30 -12.30
CA ARG A 39 -13.88 -19.23 -13.76
C ARG A 39 -15.16 -19.66 -14.49
N GLN A 40 -15.76 -20.77 -14.07
CA GLN A 40 -16.99 -21.27 -14.66
C GLN A 40 -18.13 -20.25 -14.57
N LYS A 41 -18.33 -19.64 -13.40
CA LYS A 41 -19.35 -18.59 -13.20
C LYS A 41 -19.13 -17.37 -14.09
N PHE A 42 -17.89 -16.93 -14.25
CA PHE A 42 -17.56 -15.82 -15.13
C PHE A 42 -17.89 -16.16 -16.59
N LEU A 43 -17.53 -17.36 -17.06
CA LEU A 43 -17.82 -17.81 -18.41
C LEU A 43 -19.32 -18.03 -18.64
N ASP A 44 -20.07 -18.54 -17.65
CA ASP A 44 -21.54 -18.64 -17.72
C ASP A 44 -22.16 -17.27 -17.99
N GLU A 45 -21.65 -16.23 -17.32
CA GLU A 45 -22.15 -14.87 -17.49
C GLU A 45 -21.83 -14.30 -18.89
N LEU A 46 -20.65 -14.62 -19.44
CA LEU A 46 -20.30 -14.25 -20.82
C LEU A 46 -21.19 -14.96 -21.86
N VAL A 47 -21.48 -16.25 -21.66
CA VAL A 47 -22.40 -17.02 -22.52
C VAL A 47 -23.82 -16.45 -22.42
N ARG A 48 -24.31 -16.19 -21.20
CA ARG A 48 -25.64 -15.62 -20.94
C ARG A 48 -25.83 -14.26 -21.61
N ARG A 49 -24.77 -13.47 -21.70
CA ARG A 49 -24.74 -12.16 -22.36
C ARG A 49 -24.48 -12.23 -23.86
N ASN A 50 -24.34 -13.44 -24.42
CA ASN A 50 -24.00 -13.67 -25.82
C ASN A 50 -22.67 -13.00 -26.24
N VAL A 51 -21.74 -12.88 -25.30
CA VAL A 51 -20.38 -12.37 -25.55
C VAL A 51 -19.52 -13.46 -26.18
N ILE A 52 -19.64 -14.69 -25.68
CA ILE A 52 -18.97 -15.88 -26.22
C ILE A 52 -20.00 -16.95 -26.57
N ALA A 53 -19.68 -17.77 -27.56
CA ALA A 53 -20.43 -18.99 -27.83
C ALA A 53 -20.09 -20.07 -26.79
N ASP A 54 -21.07 -20.87 -26.39
CA ASP A 54 -20.87 -21.97 -25.42
C ASP A 54 -19.86 -23.02 -25.93
N THR A 55 -19.81 -23.24 -27.25
CA THR A 55 -18.81 -24.12 -27.88
C THR A 55 -17.37 -23.63 -27.72
N ALA A 56 -17.16 -22.34 -27.50
CA ALA A 56 -15.83 -21.73 -27.29
C ALA A 56 -15.44 -21.65 -25.80
N ARG A 57 -16.27 -22.15 -24.89
CA ARG A 57 -16.10 -22.00 -23.45
C ARG A 57 -14.76 -22.49 -22.93
N ARG A 58 -14.34 -23.69 -23.36
CA ARG A 58 -13.06 -24.28 -22.96
C ARG A 58 -11.88 -23.42 -23.41
N TRP A 59 -11.93 -22.91 -24.63
CA TRP A 59 -10.88 -22.05 -25.17
C TRP A 59 -10.79 -20.75 -24.36
N TRP A 60 -11.92 -20.11 -24.04
CA TRP A 60 -11.94 -18.91 -23.21
C TRP A 60 -11.51 -19.16 -21.76
N GLU A 61 -11.75 -20.36 -21.21
CA GLU A 61 -11.19 -20.74 -19.92
C GLU A 61 -9.67 -20.81 -19.94
N GLU A 62 -9.10 -21.45 -20.98
CA GLU A 62 -7.65 -21.53 -21.20
C GLU A 62 -7.05 -20.13 -21.41
N GLN A 63 -7.71 -19.26 -22.18
CA GLN A 63 -7.29 -17.86 -22.38
C GLN A 63 -7.33 -17.04 -21.09
N LEU A 64 -8.35 -17.23 -20.25
CA LEU A 64 -8.47 -16.52 -18.98
C LEU A 64 -7.27 -16.83 -18.06
N VAL A 65 -6.86 -18.10 -17.99
CA VAL A 65 -5.69 -18.52 -17.20
C VAL A 65 -4.41 -17.97 -17.83
N ALA A 66 -4.24 -18.10 -19.15
CA ALA A 66 -3.05 -17.59 -19.84
C ALA A 66 -2.88 -16.07 -19.66
N LYS A 67 -3.97 -15.29 -19.78
CA LYS A 67 -3.96 -13.83 -19.56
C LYS A 67 -3.64 -13.46 -18.12
N ALA A 68 -4.04 -14.29 -17.16
CA ALA A 68 -3.71 -14.10 -15.76
C ALA A 68 -2.22 -14.32 -15.50
N ASP A 69 -1.61 -15.35 -16.11
CA ASP A 69 -0.18 -15.64 -16.03
C ASP A 69 0.66 -14.57 -16.74
N GLU A 70 0.23 -14.12 -17.92
CA GLU A 70 0.85 -13.01 -18.66
C GLU A 70 0.88 -11.74 -17.79
N ALA A 71 -0.25 -11.38 -17.18
CA ALA A 71 -0.33 -10.19 -16.32
C ALA A 71 0.62 -10.26 -15.12
N ASP A 72 0.78 -11.43 -14.48
CA ASP A 72 1.74 -11.58 -13.38
C ASP A 72 3.19 -11.49 -13.87
N GLN A 73 3.52 -12.13 -15.01
CA GLN A 73 4.86 -12.07 -15.58
C GLN A 73 5.24 -10.64 -16.02
N GLU A 74 4.30 -9.90 -16.61
CA GLU A 74 4.49 -8.51 -16.97
C GLU A 74 4.71 -7.64 -15.73
N ALA A 75 3.92 -7.84 -14.68
CA ALA A 75 4.11 -7.14 -13.40
C ALA A 75 5.48 -7.45 -12.77
N GLU A 76 5.92 -8.71 -12.79
CA GLU A 76 7.25 -9.09 -12.30
C GLU A 76 8.39 -8.51 -13.14
N ARG A 77 8.27 -8.52 -14.48
CA ARG A 77 9.26 -7.94 -15.39
C ARG A 77 9.34 -6.43 -15.20
N ALA A 78 8.19 -5.76 -15.08
CA ALA A 78 8.12 -4.34 -14.76
C ALA A 78 8.81 -4.05 -13.41
N ALA A 79 8.56 -4.86 -12.38
CA ALA A 79 9.22 -4.70 -11.09
C ALA A 79 10.74 -4.94 -11.12
N LYS A 80 11.22 -5.89 -11.94
CA LYS A 80 12.67 -6.16 -12.11
C LYS A 80 13.39 -5.09 -12.94
N ASN A 81 12.70 -4.54 -13.95
CA ASN A 81 13.25 -3.54 -14.85
C ASN A 81 13.06 -2.10 -14.35
N ALA A 82 12.16 -1.90 -13.39
CA ALA A 82 12.10 -0.67 -12.63
C ALA A 82 13.45 -0.50 -11.94
N LYS A 83 14.25 0.44 -12.44
CA LYS A 83 15.28 1.04 -11.61
C LYS A 83 14.52 1.62 -10.42
N PRO A 84 14.84 1.27 -9.17
CA PRO A 84 14.29 2.04 -8.07
C PRO A 84 14.68 3.48 -8.37
N GLU A 85 13.68 4.34 -8.63
CA GLU A 85 13.91 5.76 -8.51
C GLU A 85 14.53 5.91 -7.14
N ALA A 86 15.76 6.43 -7.07
CA ALA A 86 16.40 6.67 -5.81
C ALA A 86 15.46 7.59 -5.04
N MET A 87 14.74 7.01 -4.07
CA MET A 87 13.87 7.79 -3.22
C MET A 87 14.79 8.87 -2.64
N PRO A 88 14.47 10.17 -2.82
CA PRO A 88 15.29 11.23 -2.26
C PRO A 88 15.57 10.87 -0.80
N ASP A 89 16.82 11.00 -0.35
CA ASP A 89 17.11 10.81 1.06
C ASP A 89 16.17 11.75 1.82
N TRP A 90 15.30 11.20 2.65
CA TRP A 90 14.31 11.97 3.40
C TRP A 90 15.01 13.05 4.25
N ARG A 91 16.29 12.85 4.60
CA ARG A 91 17.12 13.82 5.31
C ARG A 91 17.37 15.10 4.50
N ASP A 92 17.59 14.98 3.19
CA ASP A 92 17.81 16.12 2.31
C ASP A 92 16.51 16.88 2.11
N ALA A 93 15.42 16.15 1.83
CA ALA A 93 14.07 16.74 1.71
C ALA A 93 13.63 17.44 3.02
N SER A 94 13.86 16.82 4.17
CA SER A 94 13.55 17.45 5.47
C SER A 94 14.43 18.66 5.77
N ARG A 95 15.70 18.69 5.31
CA ARG A 95 16.57 19.87 5.48
C ARG A 95 16.08 21.05 4.65
N GLU A 96 15.64 20.79 3.42
CA GLU A 96 15.05 21.81 2.56
C GLU A 96 13.73 22.34 3.14
N ALA A 97 12.83 21.44 3.55
CA ALA A 97 11.57 21.80 4.19
C ALA A 97 11.78 22.63 5.48
N LEU A 98 12.77 22.24 6.31
CA LEU A 98 13.13 22.99 7.51
C LEU A 98 13.65 24.40 7.18
N GLY A 99 14.40 24.56 6.09
CA GLY A 99 14.86 25.86 5.59
C GLY A 99 13.73 26.80 5.17
N GLN A 100 12.59 26.24 4.74
CA GLN A 100 11.40 26.98 4.34
C GLN A 100 10.40 27.19 5.50
N THR A 101 10.62 26.52 6.64
CA THR A 101 9.72 26.62 7.80
C THR A 101 9.81 28.02 8.43
N PRO A 102 8.67 28.69 8.69
CA PRO A 102 8.66 29.99 9.35
C PRO A 102 9.42 30.02 10.68
N GLN A 103 10.08 31.13 10.98
CA GLN A 103 10.95 31.26 12.13
C GLN A 103 10.20 31.05 13.46
N ASP A 104 8.99 31.60 13.59
CA ASP A 104 8.13 31.45 14.76
C ASP A 104 7.75 29.99 15.03
N VAL A 105 7.48 29.22 13.97
CA VAL A 105 7.21 27.78 14.07
C VAL A 105 8.44 27.02 14.54
N ARG A 106 9.63 27.38 14.03
CA ARG A 106 10.89 26.76 14.45
C ARG A 106 11.21 27.06 15.91
N GLU A 107 11.04 28.30 16.35
CA GLU A 107 11.24 28.71 17.75
C GLU A 107 10.27 27.99 18.70
N ALA A 108 8.99 27.84 18.31
CA ALA A 108 8.01 27.09 19.08
C ALA A 108 8.37 25.60 19.18
N ALA A 109 8.87 24.99 18.10
CA ALA A 109 9.34 23.62 18.09
C ALA A 109 10.58 23.42 18.97
N GLU A 110 11.56 24.33 18.91
CA GLU A 110 12.75 24.30 19.77
C GLU A 110 12.37 24.44 21.26
N ALA A 111 11.46 25.35 21.59
CA ALA A 111 10.93 25.49 22.95
C ALA A 111 10.21 24.21 23.42
N MET A 112 9.52 23.51 22.52
CA MET A 112 8.92 22.21 22.83
C MET A 112 9.96 21.14 23.11
N LEU A 113 11.03 21.05 22.30
CA LEU A 113 12.12 20.10 22.48
C LEU A 113 12.84 20.26 23.83
N GLN A 114 12.93 21.49 24.34
CA GLN A 114 13.57 21.81 25.62
C GLN A 114 12.64 21.58 26.83
N SER A 115 11.37 21.28 26.61
CA SER A 115 10.38 21.08 27.68
C SER A 115 10.63 19.78 28.46
N GLY A 116 10.71 19.87 29.79
CA GLY A 116 10.78 18.70 30.68
C GLY A 116 9.56 17.76 30.59
N ASP A 117 8.43 18.28 30.09
CA ASP A 117 7.20 17.52 29.85
C ASP A 117 7.01 17.09 28.38
N LEU A 118 8.07 17.05 27.57
CA LEU A 118 8.00 16.77 26.12
C LEU A 118 7.10 15.56 25.78
N LEU A 119 7.30 14.42 26.45
CA LEU A 119 6.52 13.21 26.16
C LEU A 119 5.03 13.36 26.51
N LYS A 120 4.69 14.14 27.54
CA LYS A 120 3.29 14.43 27.87
C LYS A 120 2.64 15.31 26.81
N ARG A 121 3.39 16.26 26.26
CA ARG A 121 2.93 17.13 25.16
C ARG A 121 2.69 16.32 23.88
N VAL A 122 3.65 15.47 23.50
CA VAL A 122 3.48 14.54 22.36
C VAL A 122 2.25 13.65 22.54
N LEU A 123 2.04 13.10 23.74
CA LEU A 123 0.83 12.32 24.04
C LEU A 123 -0.45 13.14 23.87
N ALA A 124 -0.44 14.41 24.30
CA ALA A 124 -1.60 15.29 24.11
C ALA A 124 -1.86 15.59 22.62
N ASP A 125 -0.81 15.76 21.81
CA ASP A 125 -0.94 15.93 20.36
C ASP A 125 -1.50 14.67 19.68
N ILE A 126 -1.05 13.49 20.11
CA ILE A 126 -1.59 12.19 19.68
C ILE A 126 -3.09 12.06 20.01
N GLU A 127 -3.49 12.48 21.22
CA GLU A 127 -4.90 12.49 21.62
C GLU A 127 -5.71 13.50 20.80
N ALA A 128 -5.13 14.66 20.47
CA ALA A 128 -5.76 15.69 19.65
C ALA A 128 -6.01 15.23 18.20
N VAL A 129 -5.18 14.35 17.65
CA VAL A 129 -5.42 13.73 16.33
C VAL A 129 -6.40 12.54 16.37
N GLY A 130 -6.98 12.26 17.55
CA GLY A 130 -8.12 11.36 17.71
C GLY A 130 -7.78 9.96 18.24
N VAL A 131 -6.57 9.71 18.70
CA VAL A 131 -6.19 8.43 19.33
C VAL A 131 -6.52 8.48 20.82
N ALA A 132 -7.67 7.93 21.21
CA ALA A 132 -8.10 7.87 22.62
C ALA A 132 -7.85 6.48 23.22
N GLY A 133 -7.39 6.44 24.47
CA GLY A 133 -7.24 5.20 25.26
C GLY A 133 -5.96 4.38 25.01
N GLU A 134 -5.24 4.65 23.91
CA GLU A 134 -4.06 3.88 23.48
C GLU A 134 -2.74 4.60 23.78
N ARG A 135 -2.59 5.16 24.99
CA ARG A 135 -1.45 6.06 25.33
C ARG A 135 -0.09 5.37 25.22
N GLU A 136 0.05 4.17 25.80
CA GLU A 136 1.34 3.44 25.79
C GLU A 136 1.70 2.97 24.38
N LEU A 137 0.74 2.40 23.65
CA LEU A 137 0.94 1.95 22.28
C LEU A 137 1.33 3.09 21.35
N SER A 138 0.56 4.19 21.38
CA SER A 138 0.81 5.33 20.49
C SER A 138 2.13 6.03 20.77
N LEU A 139 2.51 6.21 22.04
CA LEU A 139 3.82 6.75 22.39
C LEU A 139 4.95 5.82 21.96
N THR A 140 4.78 4.51 22.11
CA THR A 140 5.77 3.52 21.64
C THR A 140 5.96 3.62 20.13
N LEU A 141 4.87 3.69 19.36
CA LEU A 141 4.93 3.87 17.91
C LEU A 141 5.61 5.20 17.52
N TYR A 142 5.32 6.27 18.25
CA TYR A 142 5.96 7.57 18.03
C TYR A 142 7.47 7.51 18.28
N LEU A 143 7.92 6.84 19.35
CA LEU A 143 9.35 6.67 19.64
C LEU A 143 10.04 5.80 18.59
N VAL A 144 9.39 4.73 18.13
CA VAL A 144 9.88 3.90 17.01
C VAL A 144 10.03 4.76 15.74
N GLY A 145 9.02 5.54 15.36
CA GLY A 145 9.11 6.43 14.19
C GLY A 145 10.13 7.57 14.34
N THR A 146 10.32 8.08 15.56
CA THR A 146 11.32 9.12 15.86
C THR A 146 12.75 8.58 15.75
N SER A 147 12.97 7.31 16.10
CA SER A 147 14.30 6.70 16.04
C SER A 147 14.94 6.68 14.64
N ARG A 148 14.19 6.98 13.57
CA ARG A 148 14.70 7.18 12.20
C ARG A 148 15.86 8.20 12.10
N VAL A 149 15.94 9.14 13.03
CA VAL A 149 17.00 10.16 13.06
C VAL A 149 18.30 9.66 13.71
N LEU A 150 18.27 8.49 14.35
CA LEU A 150 19.42 7.88 15.02
C LEU A 150 20.21 7.01 14.04
N ASP A 151 21.46 6.71 14.37
CA ASP A 151 22.32 5.81 13.57
C ASP A 151 21.80 4.36 13.51
N LYS A 152 20.95 3.97 14.47
CA LYS A 152 20.34 2.64 14.58
C LYS A 152 18.85 2.79 14.89
N PRO A 153 17.99 2.88 13.88
CA PRO A 153 16.55 3.01 14.11
C PRO A 153 15.98 1.73 14.73
N LEU A 154 14.90 1.92 15.47
CA LEU A 154 14.10 0.86 16.06
C LEU A 154 13.13 0.31 15.00
N ALA A 155 12.84 -0.99 15.09
CA ALA A 155 11.79 -1.65 14.34
C ALA A 155 10.70 -2.14 15.29
N GLY A 156 9.44 -2.02 14.87
CA GLY A 156 8.28 -2.46 15.66
C GLY A 156 7.29 -3.22 14.79
N ILE A 157 6.62 -4.21 15.40
CA ILE A 157 5.54 -4.97 14.76
C ILE A 157 4.28 -4.81 15.63
N LEU A 158 3.20 -4.30 15.05
CA LEU A 158 1.91 -4.16 15.71
C LEU A 158 0.99 -5.33 15.36
N GLN A 159 0.70 -6.18 16.34
CA GLN A 159 -0.17 -7.35 16.18
C GLN A 159 -1.43 -7.23 17.03
N GLY A 160 -2.54 -7.77 16.54
CA GLY A 160 -3.79 -7.83 17.30
C GLY A 160 -4.99 -8.23 16.45
N PRO A 161 -6.15 -8.48 17.08
CA PRO A 161 -7.36 -8.97 16.42
C PRO A 161 -7.84 -8.08 15.27
N SER A 162 -8.45 -8.64 14.22
CA SER A 162 -9.06 -7.84 13.16
C SER A 162 -10.05 -6.80 13.73
N SER A 163 -10.10 -5.61 13.12
CA SER A 163 -10.99 -4.51 13.53
C SER A 163 -10.70 -3.86 14.90
N SER A 164 -9.57 -4.17 15.54
CA SER A 164 -9.18 -3.54 16.82
C SER A 164 -8.58 -2.12 16.71
N GLY A 165 -8.71 -1.44 15.56
CA GLY A 165 -8.19 -0.07 15.39
C GLY A 165 -6.67 0.07 15.16
N LYS A 166 -5.91 -1.02 15.01
CA LYS A 166 -4.43 -0.97 14.80
C LYS A 166 -3.98 -0.04 13.67
N SER A 167 -4.59 -0.19 12.48
CA SER A 167 -4.27 0.65 11.32
C SER A 167 -4.58 2.10 11.63
N PHE A 168 -5.69 2.39 12.32
CA PHE A 168 -6.05 3.75 12.71
C PHE A 168 -5.00 4.37 13.63
N VAL A 169 -4.58 3.68 14.69
CA VAL A 169 -3.54 4.20 15.61
C VAL A 169 -2.22 4.42 14.87
N LEU A 170 -1.80 3.44 14.06
CA LEU A 170 -0.58 3.54 13.28
C LEU A 170 -0.61 4.72 12.30
N ASP A 171 -1.72 4.89 11.57
CA ASP A 171 -1.89 5.96 10.59
C ASP A 171 -1.89 7.33 11.26
N ARG A 172 -2.58 7.49 12.41
CA ARG A 172 -2.62 8.76 13.14
C ARG A 172 -1.29 9.14 13.76
N VAL A 173 -0.56 8.18 14.29
CA VAL A 173 0.80 8.44 14.78
C VAL A 173 1.74 8.76 13.61
N ALA A 174 1.57 8.10 12.46
CA ALA A 174 2.35 8.38 11.26
C ALA A 174 2.13 9.80 10.72
N ASP A 175 0.91 10.35 10.86
CA ASP A 175 0.56 11.72 10.45
C ASP A 175 1.32 12.81 11.24
N LEU A 176 1.94 12.48 12.38
CA LEU A 176 2.76 13.41 13.18
C LEU A 176 4.19 13.58 12.64
N PHE A 177 4.57 12.79 11.63
CA PHE A 177 5.90 12.88 11.02
C PHE A 177 5.85 13.67 9.72
N PRO A 178 6.98 14.30 9.32
CA PRO A 178 7.07 14.96 8.03
C PRO A 178 6.74 13.97 6.90
N PRO A 179 5.91 14.36 5.91
CA PRO A 179 5.45 13.45 4.87
C PRO A 179 6.59 12.85 4.05
N GLU A 180 7.68 13.60 3.86
CA GLU A 180 8.89 13.12 3.17
C GLU A 180 9.64 12.01 3.94
N ALA A 181 9.38 11.86 5.25
CA ALA A 181 9.96 10.84 6.10
C ALA A 181 9.04 9.62 6.32
N VAL A 182 7.87 9.57 5.67
CA VAL A 182 6.87 8.51 5.84
C VAL A 182 6.65 7.77 4.53
N LEU A 183 6.99 6.47 4.52
CA LEU A 183 6.66 5.55 3.43
C LEU A 183 5.54 4.61 3.86
N ARG A 184 4.39 4.64 3.16
CA ARG A 184 3.27 3.70 3.39
C ARG A 184 3.28 2.61 2.32
N ALA A 185 3.61 1.39 2.71
CA ALA A 185 3.55 0.22 1.83
C ALA A 185 2.43 -0.73 2.29
N THR A 186 1.37 -0.85 1.47
CA THR A 186 0.23 -1.75 1.74
C THR A 186 0.41 -3.14 1.10
N ALA A 187 1.31 -3.26 0.14
CA ALA A 187 1.73 -4.51 -0.46
C ALA A 187 3.24 -4.46 -0.69
N LEU A 188 3.97 -5.37 -0.06
CA LEU A 188 5.41 -5.57 -0.28
C LEU A 188 5.60 -6.92 -0.96
N THR A 189 6.18 -6.90 -2.15
CA THR A 189 6.70 -8.15 -2.76
C THR A 189 8.02 -8.49 -2.10
N THR A 190 8.41 -9.77 -2.09
CA THR A 190 9.68 -10.23 -1.50
C THR A 190 10.89 -9.49 -2.08
N ASN A 191 10.80 -9.05 -3.33
CA ASN A 191 11.86 -8.28 -3.99
C ASN A 191 11.80 -6.77 -3.68
N ALA A 192 10.66 -6.22 -3.24
CA ALA A 192 10.52 -4.78 -2.97
C ALA A 192 11.41 -4.31 -1.81
N LEU A 193 11.59 -5.15 -0.78
CA LEU A 193 12.45 -4.84 0.36
C LEU A 193 13.95 -4.78 -0.01
N TYR A 194 14.36 -5.51 -1.06
CA TYR A 194 15.75 -5.52 -1.51
C TYR A 194 16.20 -4.18 -2.11
N TYR A 195 15.25 -3.37 -2.58
CA TYR A 195 15.51 -2.10 -3.25
C TYR A 195 15.26 -0.89 -2.34
N LEU A 196 14.87 -1.09 -1.08
CA LEU A 196 14.78 0.02 -0.13
C LEU A 196 16.20 0.38 0.35
N PRO A 197 16.52 1.68 0.44
CA PRO A 197 17.77 2.09 1.08
C PRO A 197 17.83 1.54 2.51
N PRO A 198 19.02 1.16 3.00
CA PRO A 198 19.18 0.73 4.38
C PRO A 198 18.68 1.84 5.33
N GLY A 199 17.86 1.42 6.29
CA GLY A 199 17.32 2.31 7.34
C GLY A 199 18.39 2.78 8.30
#